data_AF-A0A852ZZC7-F1
#
_entry.id   AF-A0A852ZZC7-F1
#
_cell.length_a   1.000
_cell.length_b   1.000
_cell.length_c   1.000
_cell.angle_alpha   90.00
_cell.angle_beta   90.00
_cell.angle_gamma   90.00
#
_symmetry.space_group_name_H-M   'P 1'
#
loop_
_entity.id
_entity.type
_entity.pdbx_description
1 polymer ?
#
loop_
_entity_poly.entity_id
_entity_poly.type
_entity_poly.pdbx_seq_one_letter_code
_entity_poly.pdbx_strand_id
1 'polypeptide(L)'
;MVARDAGAVAGRPAPWSAGLRRVVREGRRAATALLTLVLVLTTTGWVTAEHRPGAGASPRPIGAEAWERDTSVPGGLPPLDAPPAAVGDFFAGLPLPRQRALAERYPGVVGNLPGVPLELRTVANELAIRATRRQAERTASDGSASATERRQAAELAERCAALLADGRRYLAFDPRGRGLVAEVLGDPESAEHLTVLVPGNDTDLASYVADARAGRRGLAADARALHAEQRRLAPAAGVAVVAWAGYLTPDGLGADAATGTLARAGAARLEREVAGLLAARQGAAGGAERPVHLTAICHSYGAVVCGLAAGRLDGVDDIVAVAAPGMRADTVAGLGTDARVWAMRSADDWIRLVPHLRLGDLGHGADPMADAFGARRLSSAGAEGHDGYAAPGGVALTNLALVAVGQGARTTAPGFPATAQGNPATAQGSPATAQGNPATAQGSPATAQGSPAAAPGSDAEDRATRARTALAHPPRAERATAGAGARARDHARSTENFTTPAHAWRAPSLTVVDR
;
A
#
# COMPACT_ATOMS: atom_id res chain seq x y z
N MET A 1 20.86 -21.08 80.26
CA MET A 1 22.31 -21.15 79.98
C MET A 1 22.51 -22.15 78.84
N VAL A 2 22.68 -21.61 77.63
CA VAL A 2 23.28 -22.14 76.37
C VAL A 2 23.18 -23.67 76.14
N ALA A 3 22.23 -24.19 75.35
CA ALA A 3 22.10 -24.24 73.87
C ALA A 3 22.93 -25.36 73.20
N ARG A 4 22.19 -26.28 72.55
CA ARG A 4 22.62 -27.38 71.68
C ARG A 4 23.01 -26.83 70.30
N ASP A 5 24.03 -27.42 69.68
CA ASP A 5 24.29 -27.29 68.24
C ASP A 5 24.42 -28.68 67.60
N ALA A 6 23.46 -29.02 66.74
CA ALA A 6 23.52 -30.14 65.82
C ALA A 6 23.29 -29.56 64.41
N GLY A 7 24.36 -29.52 63.63
CA GLY A 7 24.37 -28.94 62.28
C GLY A 7 23.49 -29.73 61.32
N ALA A 8 22.43 -29.09 60.81
CA ALA A 8 21.66 -29.55 59.67
C ALA A 8 22.23 -28.95 58.38
N VAL A 9 22.76 -29.80 57.50
CA VAL A 9 23.14 -29.43 56.13
C VAL A 9 21.86 -29.26 55.31
N ALA A 10 21.42 -28.02 55.12
CA ALA A 10 20.34 -27.68 54.20
C ALA A 10 20.86 -27.73 52.75
N GLY A 11 20.38 -28.70 51.98
CA GLY A 11 20.62 -28.78 50.54
C GLY A 11 20.04 -27.55 49.82
N ARG A 12 20.90 -26.81 49.10
CA ARG A 12 20.48 -25.71 48.23
C ARG A 12 19.67 -26.29 47.05
N PRO A 13 18.48 -25.76 46.72
CA PRO A 13 17.73 -26.25 45.56
C PRO A 13 18.49 -25.91 44.27
N ALA A 14 18.58 -26.88 43.37
CA ALA A 14 19.31 -26.73 42.12
C ALA A 14 18.69 -25.65 41.18
N PRO A 15 19.51 -24.85 40.49
CA PRO A 15 19.10 -23.63 39.77
C PRO A 15 18.17 -23.86 38.57
N TRP A 16 18.04 -25.10 38.07
CA TRP A 16 17.18 -25.44 36.94
C TRP A 16 15.68 -25.49 37.29
N SER A 17 15.33 -25.62 38.57
CA SER A 17 13.93 -25.71 39.01
C SER A 17 13.17 -24.37 38.94
N ALA A 18 13.87 -23.24 38.96
CA ALA A 18 13.27 -21.91 38.81
C ALA A 18 12.93 -21.59 37.34
N GLY A 19 13.79 -22.00 36.40
CA GLY A 19 13.56 -21.83 34.96
C GLY A 19 12.35 -22.62 34.46
N LEU A 20 12.24 -23.90 34.84
CA LEU A 20 11.12 -24.75 34.47
C LEU A 20 9.78 -24.23 35.01
N ARG A 21 9.77 -23.72 36.25
CA ARG A 21 8.59 -23.10 36.86
C ARG A 21 8.21 -21.77 36.19
N ARG A 22 9.16 -21.05 35.59
CA ARG A 22 8.90 -19.82 34.82
C ARG A 22 8.28 -20.16 33.47
N VAL A 23 8.83 -21.14 32.74
CA VAL A 23 8.31 -21.62 31.46
C VAL A 23 6.91 -22.21 31.59
N VAL A 24 6.64 -23.02 32.62
CA VAL A 24 5.30 -23.58 32.87
C VAL A 24 4.30 -22.48 33.26
N ARG A 25 4.74 -21.43 33.97
CA ARG A 25 3.90 -20.30 34.38
C ARG A 25 3.60 -19.35 33.21
N GLU A 26 4.57 -19.14 32.32
CA GLU A 26 4.39 -18.37 31.08
C GLU A 26 3.53 -19.14 30.07
N GLY A 27 3.74 -20.45 29.91
CA GLY A 27 2.89 -21.32 29.07
C GLY A 27 1.43 -21.37 29.56
N ARG A 28 1.21 -21.42 30.87
CA ARG A 28 -0.16 -21.33 31.44
C ARG A 28 -0.79 -19.96 31.21
N ARG A 29 -0.04 -18.87 31.32
CA ARG A 29 -0.54 -17.51 31.01
C ARG A 29 -0.89 -17.34 29.53
N ALA A 30 -0.07 -17.86 28.63
CA ALA A 30 -0.35 -17.86 27.19
C ALA A 30 -1.60 -18.70 26.86
N ALA A 31 -1.73 -19.90 27.45
CA ALA A 31 -2.92 -20.73 27.28
C ALA A 31 -4.19 -20.08 27.84
N THR A 32 -4.08 -19.36 28.97
CA THR A 32 -5.23 -18.65 29.57
C THR A 32 -5.60 -17.42 28.75
N ALA A 33 -4.64 -16.68 28.20
CA ALA A 33 -4.89 -15.58 27.27
C ALA A 33 -5.56 -16.07 25.97
N LEU A 34 -5.12 -17.22 25.43
CA LEU A 34 -5.74 -17.86 24.27
C LEU A 34 -7.17 -18.30 24.57
N LEU A 35 -7.41 -18.93 25.72
CA LEU A 35 -8.75 -19.36 26.14
C LEU A 35 -9.67 -18.16 26.39
N THR A 36 -9.14 -17.06 26.94
CA THR A 36 -9.90 -15.83 27.19
C THR A 36 -10.20 -15.11 25.89
N LEU A 37 -9.28 -15.08 24.93
CA LEU A 37 -9.50 -14.52 23.60
C LEU A 37 -10.54 -15.34 22.83
N VAL A 38 -10.44 -16.67 22.84
CA VAL A 38 -11.45 -17.56 22.24
C VAL A 38 -12.79 -17.38 22.93
N LEU A 39 -12.83 -17.31 24.27
CA LEU A 39 -14.08 -17.15 25.01
C LEU A 39 -14.72 -15.78 24.74
N VAL A 40 -13.94 -14.69 24.71
CA VAL A 40 -14.42 -13.35 24.34
C VAL A 40 -14.92 -13.34 22.89
N LEU A 41 -14.19 -13.94 21.95
CA LEU A 41 -14.63 -14.08 20.55
C LEU A 41 -15.90 -14.92 20.41
N THR A 42 -16.08 -15.98 21.23
CA THR A 42 -17.30 -16.81 21.20
C THR A 42 -18.50 -16.15 21.88
N THR A 43 -18.29 -15.34 22.92
CA THR A 43 -19.38 -14.74 23.72
C THR A 43 -19.85 -13.39 23.18
N THR A 44 -18.96 -12.61 22.55
CA THR A 44 -19.34 -11.33 21.92
C THR A 44 -19.57 -11.44 20.41
N GLY A 45 -18.93 -12.39 19.72
CA GLY A 45 -19.06 -12.54 18.27
C GLY A 45 -20.30 -13.29 17.78
N TRP A 46 -20.92 -14.13 18.62
CA TRP A 46 -22.13 -14.90 18.24
C TRP A 46 -23.43 -14.16 18.53
N VAL A 47 -23.45 -13.21 19.48
CA VAL A 47 -24.69 -12.55 19.93
C VAL A 47 -25.08 -11.35 19.05
N THR A 48 -24.17 -10.83 18.22
CA THR A 48 -24.45 -9.72 17.29
C THR A 48 -24.30 -10.07 15.80
N ALA A 49 -23.92 -11.31 15.48
CA ALA A 49 -23.89 -11.80 14.11
C ALA A 49 -25.32 -12.09 13.62
N GLU A 50 -26.07 -11.04 13.26
CA GLU A 50 -27.15 -11.20 12.29
C GLU A 50 -26.54 -11.86 11.05
N HIS A 51 -26.81 -13.15 10.85
CA HIS A 51 -26.58 -13.83 9.59
C HIS A 51 -27.40 -13.09 8.53
N ARG A 52 -26.77 -12.12 7.85
CA ARG A 52 -27.35 -11.50 6.66
C ARG A 52 -27.15 -12.47 5.50
N PRO A 53 -28.21 -13.13 4.98
CA PRO A 53 -28.08 -13.89 3.75
C PRO A 53 -27.51 -12.98 2.66
N GLY A 54 -26.34 -13.35 2.11
CA GLY A 54 -25.62 -12.56 1.11
C GLY A 54 -24.34 -11.87 1.58
N ALA A 55 -23.89 -12.03 2.83
CA ALA A 55 -22.64 -11.44 3.34
C ALA A 55 -21.35 -11.80 2.58
N GLY A 56 -21.39 -12.77 1.66
CA GLY A 56 -20.28 -13.11 0.75
C GLY A 56 -20.51 -12.77 -0.73
N ALA A 57 -21.64 -12.15 -1.08
CA ALA A 57 -21.94 -11.75 -2.45
C ALA A 57 -21.49 -10.30 -2.68
N SER A 58 -20.79 -10.09 -3.79
CA SER A 58 -20.42 -8.74 -4.22
C SER A 58 -21.68 -7.90 -4.50
N PRO A 59 -21.74 -6.62 -4.07
CA PRO A 59 -22.86 -5.75 -4.41
C PRO A 59 -23.01 -5.64 -5.92
N ARG A 60 -24.20 -5.96 -6.45
CA ARG A 60 -24.53 -5.73 -7.86
C ARG A 60 -24.63 -4.22 -8.11
N PRO A 61 -24.09 -3.69 -9.21
CA PRO A 61 -24.11 -2.26 -9.49
C PRO A 61 -25.52 -1.65 -9.49
N ILE A 62 -25.64 -0.37 -9.12
CA ILE A 62 -26.91 0.37 -9.21
C ILE A 62 -27.33 0.46 -10.68
N GLY A 63 -28.55 0.02 -10.99
CA GLY A 63 -29.07 -0.03 -12.36
C GLY A 63 -28.84 -1.36 -13.09
N ALA A 64 -28.25 -2.36 -12.44
CA ALA A 64 -27.99 -3.70 -13.01
C ALA A 64 -29.19 -4.32 -13.72
N GLU A 65 -30.37 -4.35 -13.09
CA GLU A 65 -31.55 -4.95 -13.72
C GLU A 65 -32.04 -4.19 -14.96
N ALA A 66 -31.92 -2.87 -14.94
CA ALA A 66 -32.33 -2.02 -16.05
C ALA A 66 -31.32 -2.08 -17.22
N TRP A 67 -30.06 -2.36 -16.92
CA TRP A 67 -29.02 -2.67 -17.90
C TRP A 67 -29.27 -4.01 -18.58
N GLU A 68 -29.54 -5.07 -17.81
CA GLU A 68 -29.77 -6.42 -18.35
C GLU A 68 -31.04 -6.52 -19.20
N ARG A 69 -32.04 -5.67 -18.93
CA ARG A 69 -33.27 -5.58 -19.73
C ARG A 69 -33.16 -4.60 -20.89
N ASP A 70 -32.04 -3.88 -21.05
CA ASP A 70 -31.90 -2.87 -22.10
C ASP A 70 -31.67 -3.52 -23.47
N THR A 71 -32.63 -3.33 -24.36
CA THR A 71 -32.58 -3.77 -25.76
C THR A 71 -32.23 -2.63 -26.72
N SER A 72 -31.78 -1.49 -26.20
CA SER A 72 -31.46 -0.31 -27.01
C SER A 72 -30.28 -0.53 -27.96
N VAL A 73 -29.40 -1.50 -27.71
CA VAL A 73 -28.26 -1.84 -28.57
C VAL A 73 -28.53 -3.18 -29.27
N PRO A 74 -28.40 -3.27 -30.62
CA PRO A 74 -28.48 -4.55 -31.33
C PRO A 74 -27.46 -5.55 -30.79
N GLY A 75 -27.89 -6.76 -30.46
CA GLY A 75 -27.06 -7.77 -29.79
C GLY A 75 -27.05 -7.69 -28.26
N GLY A 76 -27.69 -6.68 -27.67
CA GLY A 76 -27.81 -6.49 -26.22
C GLY A 76 -26.60 -5.80 -25.59
N LEU A 77 -26.74 -5.42 -24.32
CA LEU A 77 -25.63 -4.95 -23.50
C LEU A 77 -24.85 -6.15 -22.93
N PRO A 78 -23.53 -6.02 -22.69
CA PRO A 78 -22.74 -7.12 -22.15
C PRO A 78 -23.23 -7.52 -20.74
N PRO A 79 -23.27 -8.83 -20.43
CA PRO A 79 -23.55 -9.31 -19.08
C PRO A 79 -22.60 -8.70 -18.04
N LEU A 80 -23.08 -8.53 -16.81
CA LEU A 80 -22.27 -7.91 -15.74
C LEU A 80 -21.06 -8.74 -15.31
N ASP A 81 -21.09 -10.04 -15.59
CA ASP A 81 -20.03 -11.02 -15.35
C ASP A 81 -19.19 -11.31 -16.61
N ALA A 82 -19.44 -10.60 -17.73
CA ALA A 82 -18.64 -10.74 -18.94
C ALA A 82 -17.15 -10.47 -18.66
N PRO A 83 -16.23 -11.17 -19.37
CA PRO A 83 -14.81 -10.89 -19.29
C PRO A 83 -14.51 -9.42 -19.60
N PRO A 84 -13.63 -8.75 -18.84
CA PRO A 84 -13.35 -7.33 -19.03
C PRO A 84 -12.89 -6.96 -20.45
N ALA A 85 -12.12 -7.82 -21.12
CA ALA A 85 -11.73 -7.62 -22.52
C ALA A 85 -12.95 -7.53 -23.45
N ALA A 86 -13.94 -8.43 -23.29
CA ALA A 86 -15.16 -8.42 -24.09
C ALA A 86 -16.04 -7.18 -23.82
N VAL A 87 -16.05 -6.68 -22.58
CA VAL A 87 -16.68 -5.40 -22.24
C VAL A 87 -15.96 -4.26 -22.97
N GLY A 88 -14.63 -4.25 -22.97
CA GLY A 88 -13.81 -3.27 -23.69
C GLY A 88 -14.11 -3.26 -25.19
N ASP A 89 -14.11 -4.43 -25.82
CA ASP A 89 -14.43 -4.60 -27.24
C ASP A 89 -15.83 -4.09 -27.58
N PHE A 90 -16.82 -4.39 -26.72
CA PHE A 90 -18.18 -3.88 -26.87
C PHE A 90 -18.19 -2.34 -26.90
N PHE A 91 -17.56 -1.68 -25.91
CA PHE A 91 -17.54 -0.21 -25.86
C PHE A 91 -16.74 0.39 -27.02
N ALA A 92 -15.62 -0.22 -27.41
CA ALA A 92 -14.80 0.20 -28.55
C ALA A 92 -15.59 0.15 -29.88
N GLY A 93 -16.51 -0.82 -30.03
CA GLY A 93 -17.40 -0.93 -31.18
C GLY A 93 -18.54 0.10 -31.22
N LEU A 94 -18.78 0.84 -30.14
CA LEU A 94 -19.83 1.87 -30.08
C LEU A 94 -19.30 3.25 -30.45
N PRO A 95 -20.06 4.05 -31.22
CA PRO A 95 -19.76 5.47 -31.39
C PRO A 95 -19.74 6.21 -30.05
N LEU A 96 -18.82 7.19 -29.89
CA LEU A 96 -18.67 7.96 -28.65
C LEU A 96 -19.99 8.53 -28.08
N PRO A 97 -20.93 9.09 -28.88
CA PRO A 97 -22.21 9.57 -28.34
C PRO A 97 -23.02 8.46 -27.66
N ARG A 98 -22.91 7.22 -28.14
CA ARG A 98 -23.62 6.07 -27.58
C ARG A 98 -22.97 5.56 -26.30
N GLN A 99 -21.64 5.56 -26.25
CA GLN A 99 -20.91 5.28 -25.01
C GLN A 99 -21.30 6.27 -23.90
N ARG A 100 -21.34 7.57 -24.22
CA ARG A 100 -21.76 8.62 -23.28
C ARG A 100 -23.22 8.45 -22.84
N ALA A 101 -24.12 8.16 -23.76
CA ALA A 101 -25.52 7.92 -23.43
C ALA A 101 -25.70 6.73 -22.45
N LEU A 102 -24.90 5.67 -22.58
CA LEU A 102 -24.90 4.56 -21.62
C LEU A 102 -24.35 4.99 -20.25
N ALA A 103 -23.29 5.78 -20.21
CA ALA A 103 -22.74 6.32 -18.96
C ALA A 103 -23.73 7.24 -18.23
N GLU A 104 -24.49 8.05 -18.96
CA GLU A 104 -25.52 8.92 -18.41
C GLU A 104 -26.76 8.15 -17.92
N ARG A 105 -27.18 7.12 -18.67
CA ARG A 105 -28.36 6.31 -18.33
C ARG A 105 -28.10 5.30 -17.21
N TYR A 106 -26.90 4.73 -17.18
CA TYR A 106 -26.50 3.68 -16.24
C TYR A 106 -25.17 3.98 -15.54
N PRO A 107 -25.03 5.14 -14.86
CA PRO A 107 -23.76 5.56 -14.28
C PRO A 107 -23.24 4.57 -13.24
N GLY A 108 -24.14 3.94 -12.47
CA GLY A 108 -23.78 2.91 -11.51
C GLY A 108 -23.21 1.64 -12.15
N VAL A 109 -23.68 1.24 -13.33
CA VAL A 109 -23.16 0.06 -14.05
C VAL A 109 -21.88 0.42 -14.80
N VAL A 110 -21.93 1.43 -15.68
CA VAL A 110 -20.80 1.85 -16.51
C VAL A 110 -19.61 2.27 -15.64
N GLY A 111 -19.88 2.97 -14.54
CA GLY A 111 -18.85 3.38 -13.59
C GLY A 111 -18.14 2.21 -12.90
N ASN A 112 -18.84 1.11 -12.62
CA ASN A 112 -18.34 0.01 -11.79
C ASN A 112 -18.06 -1.29 -12.55
N LEU A 113 -18.19 -1.31 -13.88
CA LEU A 113 -18.00 -2.50 -14.71
C LEU A 113 -16.56 -2.54 -15.25
N PRO A 114 -15.72 -3.52 -14.82
CA PRO A 114 -14.37 -3.64 -15.36
C PRO A 114 -14.39 -3.95 -16.86
N GLY A 115 -13.46 -3.32 -17.59
CA GLY A 115 -13.37 -3.39 -19.05
C GLY A 115 -14.00 -2.20 -19.77
N VAL A 116 -14.89 -1.45 -19.12
CA VAL A 116 -15.34 -0.15 -19.64
C VAL A 116 -14.12 0.80 -19.73
N PRO A 117 -13.97 1.60 -20.81
CA PRO A 117 -12.90 2.59 -20.92
C PRO A 117 -12.79 3.48 -19.67
N LEU A 118 -11.58 3.71 -19.17
CA LEU A 118 -11.37 4.27 -17.82
C LEU A 118 -11.87 5.71 -17.69
N GLU A 119 -11.75 6.51 -18.75
CA GLU A 119 -12.33 7.86 -18.80
C GLU A 119 -13.86 7.82 -18.77
N LEU A 120 -14.48 6.82 -19.41
CA LEU A 120 -15.94 6.66 -19.35
C LEU A 120 -16.40 6.22 -17.95
N ARG A 121 -15.64 5.35 -17.28
CA ARG A 121 -15.88 4.99 -15.86
C ARG A 121 -15.79 6.23 -14.97
N THR A 122 -14.80 7.08 -15.18
CA THR A 122 -14.60 8.32 -14.45
C THR A 122 -15.79 9.26 -14.61
N VAL A 123 -16.24 9.50 -15.84
CA VAL A 123 -17.43 10.33 -16.12
C VAL A 123 -18.67 9.74 -15.46
N ALA A 124 -18.90 8.43 -15.61
CA ALA A 124 -20.06 7.74 -15.03
C ALA A 124 -20.08 7.84 -13.50
N ASN A 125 -18.94 7.63 -12.83
CA ASN A 125 -18.84 7.73 -11.38
C ASN A 125 -18.98 9.18 -10.90
N GLU A 126 -18.47 10.17 -11.63
CA GLU A 126 -18.71 11.58 -11.31
C GLU A 126 -20.20 11.93 -11.37
N LEU A 127 -20.92 11.46 -12.40
CA LEU A 127 -22.37 11.60 -12.51
C LEU A 127 -23.09 10.92 -11.34
N ALA A 128 -22.67 9.71 -10.95
CA ALA A 128 -23.22 8.99 -9.80
C ALA A 128 -23.01 9.77 -8.49
N ILE A 129 -21.79 10.26 -8.22
CA ILE A 129 -21.47 11.05 -7.02
C ILE A 129 -22.30 12.32 -6.96
N ARG A 130 -22.42 13.05 -8.08
CA ARG A 130 -23.25 14.27 -8.16
C ARG A 130 -24.73 13.97 -7.92
N ALA A 131 -25.24 12.86 -8.47
CA ALA A 131 -26.62 12.45 -8.26
C ALA A 131 -26.89 12.06 -6.79
N THR A 132 -25.99 11.28 -6.19
CA THR A 132 -26.05 10.91 -4.77
C THR A 132 -26.01 12.14 -3.87
N ARG A 133 -25.11 13.09 -4.14
CA ARG A 133 -25.03 14.34 -3.37
C ARG A 133 -26.36 15.10 -3.40
N ARG A 134 -26.94 15.33 -4.59
CA ARG A 134 -28.23 16.03 -4.73
C ARG A 134 -29.38 15.29 -4.05
N GLN A 135 -29.36 13.96 -4.04
CA GLN A 135 -30.36 13.18 -3.32
C GLN A 135 -30.20 13.34 -1.80
N ALA A 136 -28.96 13.26 -1.32
CA ALA A 136 -28.62 13.39 0.08
C ALA A 136 -28.94 14.81 0.62
N GLU A 137 -28.66 15.88 -0.14
CA GLU A 137 -29.04 17.26 0.21
C GLU A 137 -30.57 17.43 0.34
N ARG A 138 -31.34 16.78 -0.56
CA ARG A 138 -32.81 16.80 -0.51
C ARG A 138 -33.33 16.08 0.74
N THR A 139 -32.84 14.88 1.03
CA THR A 139 -33.22 14.13 2.24
C THR A 139 -32.80 14.87 3.51
N ALA A 140 -31.62 15.52 3.52
CA ALA A 140 -31.16 16.32 4.66
C ALA A 140 -32.07 17.51 4.97
N SER A 141 -32.73 18.06 3.94
CA SER A 141 -33.64 19.20 4.06
C SER A 141 -35.11 18.80 4.22
N ASP A 142 -35.42 17.51 4.19
CA ASP A 142 -36.78 17.00 4.27
C ASP A 142 -37.30 17.01 5.72
N GLY A 143 -38.28 17.86 5.98
CA GLY A 143 -38.94 17.97 7.28
C GLY A 143 -39.71 16.71 7.70
N SER A 144 -40.08 15.85 6.75
CA SER A 144 -40.79 14.59 7.00
C SER A 144 -39.87 13.43 7.38
N ALA A 145 -38.57 13.51 7.06
CA ALA A 145 -37.58 12.51 7.45
C ALA A 145 -37.30 12.56 8.97
N SER A 146 -36.77 11.49 9.54
CA SER A 146 -36.29 11.48 10.92
C SER A 146 -35.03 12.34 11.08
N ALA A 147 -34.73 12.76 12.31
CA ALA A 147 -33.50 13.50 12.60
C ALA A 147 -32.23 12.70 12.28
N THR A 148 -32.28 11.37 12.42
CA THR A 148 -31.17 10.47 12.09
C THR A 148 -30.97 10.39 10.58
N GLU A 149 -32.04 10.20 9.81
CA GLU A 149 -31.97 10.17 8.33
C GLU A 149 -31.44 11.49 7.78
N ARG A 150 -31.94 12.63 8.27
CA ARG A 150 -31.43 13.95 7.86
C ARG A 150 -29.93 14.09 8.14
N ARG A 151 -29.46 13.66 9.32
CA ARG A 151 -28.04 13.71 9.69
C ARG A 151 -27.19 12.83 8.79
N GLN A 152 -27.59 11.57 8.59
CA GLN A 152 -26.88 10.63 7.72
C GLN A 152 -26.81 11.14 6.27
N ALA A 153 -27.90 11.74 5.79
CA ALA A 153 -27.96 12.35 4.47
C ALA A 153 -27.04 13.58 4.36
N ALA A 154 -27.02 14.46 5.37
CA ALA A 154 -26.08 15.59 5.40
C ALA A 154 -24.62 15.12 5.37
N GLU A 155 -24.26 14.12 6.18
CA GLU A 155 -22.92 13.55 6.18
C GLU A 155 -22.55 12.91 4.82
N LEU A 156 -23.50 12.24 4.15
CA LEU A 156 -23.28 11.68 2.81
C LEU A 156 -23.09 12.78 1.76
N ALA A 157 -23.84 13.88 1.84
CA ALA A 157 -23.69 15.03 0.95
C ALA A 157 -22.28 15.65 1.07
N GLU A 158 -21.80 15.86 2.30
CA GLU A 158 -20.44 16.36 2.56
C GLU A 158 -19.36 15.41 2.04
N ARG A 159 -19.52 14.10 2.24
CA ARG A 159 -18.59 13.10 1.67
C ARG A 159 -18.56 13.18 0.15
N CYS A 160 -19.71 13.25 -0.50
CA CYS A 160 -19.76 13.39 -1.97
C CYS A 160 -19.15 14.72 -2.44
N ALA A 161 -19.31 15.80 -1.68
CA ALA A 161 -18.65 17.06 -1.98
C ALA A 161 -17.12 16.94 -1.90
N ALA A 162 -16.59 16.27 -0.88
CA ALA A 162 -15.16 15.98 -0.75
C ALA A 162 -14.62 15.03 -1.85
N LEU A 163 -15.45 14.12 -2.36
CA LEU A 163 -15.08 13.30 -3.51
C LEU A 163 -14.98 14.12 -4.80
N LEU A 164 -15.86 15.10 -4.99
CA LEU A 164 -15.87 15.97 -6.19
C LEU A 164 -14.84 17.11 -6.14
N ALA A 165 -14.16 17.29 -5.01
CA ALA A 165 -13.11 18.30 -4.88
C ALA A 165 -11.88 17.97 -5.73
N ASP A 166 -11.12 18.99 -6.12
CA ASP A 166 -9.77 18.89 -6.70
C ASP A 166 -9.62 18.02 -7.96
N GLY A 167 -10.69 17.87 -8.76
CA GLY A 167 -10.63 17.13 -10.03
C GLY A 167 -10.29 15.65 -9.88
N ARG A 168 -10.63 15.05 -8.74
CA ARG A 168 -10.39 13.63 -8.45
C ARG A 168 -11.18 12.74 -9.41
N ARG A 169 -10.59 11.60 -9.79
CA ARG A 169 -11.15 10.65 -10.76
C ARG A 169 -11.42 9.31 -10.11
N TYR A 170 -12.55 8.68 -10.42
CA TYR A 170 -13.00 7.46 -9.76
C TYR A 170 -13.36 6.36 -10.75
N LEU A 171 -12.84 5.15 -10.51
CA LEU A 171 -13.18 3.94 -11.24
C LEU A 171 -14.26 3.13 -10.56
N ALA A 172 -14.63 3.44 -9.33
CA ALA A 172 -15.79 2.83 -8.68
C ALA A 172 -16.41 3.81 -7.70
N PHE A 173 -17.74 3.76 -7.62
CA PHE A 173 -18.52 4.45 -6.61
C PHE A 173 -19.84 3.73 -6.38
N ASP A 174 -20.09 3.36 -5.12
CA ASP A 174 -21.37 2.85 -4.64
C ASP A 174 -21.63 3.44 -3.25
N PRO A 175 -22.67 4.27 -3.05
CA PRO A 175 -22.93 4.88 -1.76
C PRO A 175 -23.74 4.00 -0.80
N ARG A 176 -24.17 2.80 -1.23
CA ARG A 176 -25.06 1.95 -0.44
C ARG A 176 -24.30 1.23 0.67
N GLY A 177 -24.96 1.08 1.83
CA GLY A 177 -24.36 0.44 2.99
C GLY A 177 -23.12 1.20 3.46
N ARG A 178 -22.01 0.48 3.65
CA ARG A 178 -20.69 1.08 3.97
C ARG A 178 -20.08 1.81 2.76
N GLY A 179 -20.51 1.45 1.56
CA GLY A 179 -20.08 2.04 0.30
C GLY A 179 -18.75 1.53 -0.22
N LEU A 180 -18.54 1.69 -1.52
CA LEU A 180 -17.34 1.30 -2.26
C LEU A 180 -16.81 2.52 -3.01
N VAL A 181 -15.49 2.63 -3.12
CA VAL A 181 -14.84 3.71 -3.86
C VAL A 181 -13.49 3.25 -4.40
N ALA A 182 -13.19 3.58 -5.66
CA ALA A 182 -11.86 3.41 -6.22
C ALA A 182 -11.43 4.70 -6.92
N GLU A 183 -10.33 5.31 -6.47
CA GLU A 183 -9.78 6.54 -7.06
C GLU A 183 -8.52 6.26 -7.87
N VAL A 184 -8.28 7.10 -8.88
CA VAL A 184 -7.08 7.04 -9.72
C VAL A 184 -6.24 8.29 -9.57
N LEU A 185 -4.96 8.09 -9.31
CA LEU A 185 -3.90 9.09 -9.36
C LEU A 185 -2.98 8.78 -10.54
N GLY A 186 -2.65 9.76 -11.38
CA GLY A 186 -1.88 9.55 -12.62
C GLY A 186 -2.71 8.92 -13.74
N ASP A 187 -2.07 8.50 -14.83
CA ASP A 187 -2.73 7.90 -15.99
C ASP A 187 -2.46 6.38 -16.06
N PRO A 188 -3.41 5.53 -15.65
CA PRO A 188 -3.24 4.08 -15.66
C PRO A 188 -3.22 3.48 -17.08
N GLU A 189 -3.68 4.18 -18.12
CA GLU A 189 -3.63 3.68 -19.50
C GLU A 189 -2.23 3.81 -20.10
N SER A 190 -1.48 4.83 -19.66
CA SER A 190 -0.15 5.13 -20.19
C SER A 190 1.01 4.83 -19.24
N ALA A 191 0.76 4.65 -17.94
CA ALA A 191 1.81 4.49 -16.93
C ALA A 191 2.74 3.30 -17.22
N GLU A 192 4.03 3.46 -16.98
CA GLU A 192 5.00 2.36 -16.98
C GLU A 192 4.93 1.57 -15.66
N HIS A 193 4.54 2.23 -14.57
CA HIS A 193 4.35 1.63 -13.25
C HIS A 193 2.92 1.88 -12.75
N LEU A 194 2.16 0.80 -12.61
CA LEU A 194 0.78 0.84 -12.12
C LEU A 194 0.71 0.14 -10.77
N THR A 195 0.05 0.76 -9.81
CA THR A 195 -0.14 0.18 -8.47
C THR A 195 -1.60 0.10 -8.10
N VAL A 196 -2.04 -1.04 -7.60
CA VAL A 196 -3.36 -1.21 -6.98
C VAL A 196 -3.14 -1.31 -5.47
N LEU A 197 -3.66 -0.34 -4.71
CA LEU A 197 -3.60 -0.33 -3.26
C LEU A 197 -4.91 -0.90 -2.69
N VAL A 198 -4.82 -2.08 -2.09
CA VAL A 198 -5.93 -2.85 -1.53
C VAL A 198 -5.94 -2.66 -0.01
N PRO A 199 -6.97 -2.02 0.55
CA PRO A 199 -7.02 -1.68 1.98
C PRO A 199 -7.40 -2.88 2.87
N GLY A 200 -7.32 -2.66 4.18
CA GLY A 200 -7.79 -3.59 5.21
C GLY A 200 -9.18 -3.25 5.77
N ASN A 201 -9.44 -3.74 6.99
CA ASN A 201 -10.67 -3.50 7.74
C ASN A 201 -10.98 -2.00 7.89
N ASP A 202 -12.24 -1.69 8.20
CA ASP A 202 -12.69 -0.33 8.50
C ASP A 202 -12.51 0.69 7.35
N THR A 203 -12.07 0.23 6.17
CA THR A 203 -11.98 1.07 4.98
C THR A 203 -13.27 1.01 4.20
N ASP A 204 -13.95 2.15 4.08
CA ASP A 204 -15.21 2.31 3.37
C ASP A 204 -15.38 3.76 2.88
N LEU A 205 -16.56 4.10 2.34
CA LEU A 205 -16.81 5.45 1.84
C LEU A 205 -16.69 6.53 2.94
N ALA A 206 -17.00 6.21 4.19
CA ALA A 206 -16.93 7.14 5.30
C ALA A 206 -15.50 7.40 5.77
N SER A 207 -14.63 6.40 5.76
CA SER A 207 -13.21 6.53 6.16
C SER A 207 -12.26 6.89 5.01
N TYR A 208 -12.73 6.89 3.76
CA TYR A 208 -11.89 7.02 2.56
C TYR A 208 -11.01 8.29 2.51
N VAL A 209 -11.61 9.48 2.69
CA VAL A 209 -10.91 10.77 2.55
C VAL A 209 -10.23 11.20 3.85
N ALA A 210 -10.94 11.09 4.97
CA ALA A 210 -10.41 11.41 6.29
C ALA A 210 -11.17 10.59 7.34
N ASP A 211 -10.44 9.83 8.14
CA ASP A 211 -11.02 9.20 9.32
C ASP A 211 -11.03 10.20 10.49
N ALA A 212 -12.00 11.12 10.44
CA ALA A 212 -12.22 12.10 11.50
C ALA A 212 -12.56 11.47 12.86
N ARG A 213 -12.90 10.17 12.91
CA ARG A 213 -13.29 9.47 14.14
C ARG A 213 -12.09 8.91 14.91
N ALA A 214 -10.91 8.80 14.29
CA ALA A 214 -9.77 8.10 14.90
C ALA A 214 -8.39 8.76 14.73
N GLY A 215 -8.28 9.89 14.03
CA GLY A 215 -6.96 10.49 13.74
C GLY A 215 -6.08 9.61 12.83
N ARG A 216 -6.70 8.69 12.09
CA ARG A 216 -6.06 7.80 11.12
C ARG A 216 -6.00 8.47 9.73
N ARG A 217 -4.96 8.15 8.95
CA ARG A 217 -4.92 8.52 7.53
C ARG A 217 -5.90 7.63 6.76
N GLY A 218 -6.74 8.24 5.93
CA GLY A 218 -7.63 7.51 5.03
C GLY A 218 -6.86 6.97 3.83
N LEU A 219 -7.44 5.96 3.16
CA LEU A 219 -6.86 5.34 1.96
C LEU A 219 -6.48 6.36 0.87
N ALA A 220 -7.25 7.43 0.71
CA ALA A 220 -6.94 8.49 -0.24
C ALA A 220 -5.62 9.22 0.08
N ALA A 221 -5.32 9.43 1.36
CA ALA A 221 -4.09 10.09 1.79
C ALA A 221 -2.88 9.17 1.57
N ASP A 222 -3.01 7.89 1.89
CA ASP A 222 -1.97 6.90 1.70
C ASP A 222 -1.63 6.70 0.21
N ALA A 223 -2.65 6.65 -0.65
CA ALA A 223 -2.47 6.58 -2.10
C ALA A 223 -1.74 7.81 -2.66
N ARG A 224 -2.05 9.02 -2.17
CA ARG A 224 -1.36 10.25 -2.57
C ARG A 224 0.10 10.26 -2.12
N ALA A 225 0.37 9.82 -0.89
CA ALA A 225 1.73 9.72 -0.38
C ALA A 225 2.56 8.73 -1.21
N LEU A 226 1.97 7.58 -1.55
CA LEU A 226 2.58 6.59 -2.43
C LEU A 226 2.84 7.14 -3.84
N HIS A 227 1.84 7.75 -4.47
CA HIS A 227 1.98 8.34 -5.81
C HIS A 227 3.07 9.42 -5.85
N ALA A 228 3.11 10.28 -4.83
CA ALA A 228 4.15 11.31 -4.71
C ALA A 228 5.55 10.70 -4.57
N GLU A 229 5.69 9.65 -3.76
CA GLU A 229 6.97 8.98 -3.56
C GLU A 229 7.44 8.22 -4.81
N GLN A 230 6.53 7.56 -5.54
CA GLN A 230 6.83 6.94 -6.82
C GLN A 230 7.34 7.96 -7.85
N ARG A 231 6.68 9.12 -7.95
CA ARG A 231 7.12 10.21 -8.82
C ARG A 231 8.49 10.77 -8.41
N ARG A 232 8.80 10.78 -7.11
CA ARG A 232 10.11 11.20 -6.60
C ARG A 232 11.21 10.22 -6.98
N LEU A 233 10.93 8.92 -6.92
CA LEU A 233 11.90 7.85 -7.17
C LEU A 233 12.08 7.55 -8.67
N ALA A 234 11.05 7.76 -9.48
CA ALA A 234 11.05 7.53 -10.93
C ALA A 234 10.49 8.75 -11.70
N PRO A 235 11.17 9.91 -11.66
CA PRO A 235 10.64 11.17 -12.21
C PRO A 235 10.46 11.18 -13.74
N ALA A 236 11.14 10.28 -14.45
CA ALA A 236 11.05 10.15 -15.91
C ALA A 236 9.99 9.14 -16.38
N ALA A 237 9.46 8.31 -15.47
CA ALA A 237 8.51 7.26 -15.80
C ALA A 237 7.07 7.71 -15.53
N GLY A 238 6.12 7.25 -16.35
CA GLY A 238 4.70 7.40 -16.04
C GLY A 238 4.32 6.50 -14.85
N VAL A 239 3.74 7.09 -13.78
CA VAL A 239 3.29 6.32 -12.61
C VAL A 239 1.81 6.58 -12.31
N ALA A 240 1.08 5.53 -11.96
CA ALA A 240 -0.32 5.60 -11.57
C ALA A 240 -0.64 4.71 -10.36
N VAL A 241 -1.55 5.19 -9.50
CA VAL A 241 -2.05 4.46 -8.32
C VAL A 241 -3.57 4.40 -8.38
N VAL A 242 -4.11 3.20 -8.23
CA VAL A 242 -5.53 2.93 -8.01
C VAL A 242 -5.74 2.62 -6.53
N ALA A 243 -6.34 3.56 -5.81
CA ALA A 243 -6.72 3.39 -4.40
C ALA A 243 -8.04 2.60 -4.35
N TRP A 244 -7.99 1.30 -4.11
CA TRP A 244 -9.11 0.39 -4.42
C TRP A 244 -9.86 -0.10 -3.18
N ALA A 245 -10.74 0.72 -2.62
CA ALA A 245 -11.78 0.27 -1.67
C ALA A 245 -12.99 -0.31 -2.43
N GLY A 246 -12.69 -1.26 -3.34
CA GLY A 246 -13.64 -1.83 -4.28
C GLY A 246 -14.40 -3.05 -3.78
N TYR A 247 -14.23 -3.45 -2.52
CA TYR A 247 -14.91 -4.60 -1.89
C TYR A 247 -15.42 -4.25 -0.49
N LEU A 248 -16.35 -5.04 0.04
CA LEU A 248 -16.82 -4.86 1.41
C LEU A 248 -15.75 -5.33 2.39
N THR A 249 -15.14 -4.40 3.12
CA THR A 249 -14.16 -4.70 4.16
C THR A 249 -14.88 -5.17 5.43
N PRO A 250 -14.23 -5.96 6.31
CA PRO A 250 -14.77 -6.20 7.63
C PRO A 250 -14.98 -4.90 8.42
N ASP A 251 -16.00 -4.88 9.27
CA ASP A 251 -16.27 -3.82 10.25
C ASP A 251 -15.73 -4.25 11.62
N GLY A 252 -14.66 -3.61 12.07
CA GLY A 252 -13.88 -3.97 13.24
C GLY A 252 -13.15 -5.32 13.12
N LEU A 253 -12.88 -5.94 14.27
CA LEU A 253 -12.12 -7.19 14.40
C LEU A 253 -13.00 -8.41 14.71
N GLY A 254 -14.26 -8.38 14.25
CA GLY A 254 -15.25 -9.42 14.51
C GLY A 254 -15.10 -10.69 13.65
N ALA A 255 -16.16 -11.50 13.60
CA ALA A 255 -16.17 -12.78 12.87
C ALA A 255 -15.82 -12.62 11.37
N ASP A 256 -16.28 -11.54 10.73
CA ASP A 256 -15.95 -11.24 9.33
C ASP A 256 -14.45 -11.01 9.11
N ALA A 257 -13.78 -10.36 10.06
CA ALA A 257 -12.34 -10.15 10.03
C ALA A 257 -11.55 -11.44 10.27
N ALA A 258 -12.12 -12.40 11.01
CA ALA A 258 -11.51 -13.68 11.31
C ALA A 258 -11.79 -14.75 10.24
N THR A 259 -12.73 -14.52 9.31
CA THR A 259 -13.13 -15.46 8.27
C THR A 259 -12.80 -14.96 6.87
N GLY A 260 -12.98 -15.81 5.85
CA GLY A 260 -12.57 -15.49 4.48
C GLY A 260 -13.70 -15.12 3.55
N THR A 261 -14.92 -14.99 4.05
CA THR A 261 -16.10 -14.77 3.21
C THR A 261 -16.00 -13.45 2.46
N LEU A 262 -15.70 -12.35 3.15
CA LEU A 262 -15.46 -11.05 2.52
C LEU A 262 -14.21 -11.07 1.64
N ALA A 263 -13.14 -11.74 2.08
CA ALA A 263 -11.91 -11.84 1.30
C ALA A 263 -12.10 -12.57 -0.04
N ARG A 264 -12.90 -13.66 -0.08
CA ARG A 264 -13.23 -14.38 -1.33
C ARG A 264 -14.03 -13.49 -2.29
N ALA A 265 -15.01 -12.76 -1.77
CA ALA A 265 -15.79 -11.82 -2.58
C ALA A 265 -14.91 -10.69 -3.12
N GLY A 266 -14.03 -10.14 -2.28
CA GLY A 266 -13.04 -9.15 -2.67
C GLY A 266 -12.06 -9.67 -3.71
N ALA A 267 -11.58 -10.91 -3.57
CA ALA A 267 -10.62 -11.52 -4.49
C ALA A 267 -11.18 -11.64 -5.91
N ALA A 268 -12.43 -12.09 -6.05
CA ALA A 268 -13.11 -12.17 -7.34
C ALA A 268 -13.30 -10.77 -7.98
N ARG A 269 -13.55 -9.73 -7.18
CA ARG A 269 -13.65 -8.35 -7.68
C ARG A 269 -12.30 -7.76 -8.06
N LEU A 270 -11.25 -8.05 -7.28
CA LEU A 270 -9.89 -7.57 -7.53
C LEU A 270 -9.35 -8.15 -8.84
N GLU A 271 -9.55 -9.45 -9.06
CA GLU A 271 -9.21 -10.15 -10.30
C GLU A 271 -9.83 -9.46 -11.52
N ARG A 272 -11.15 -9.20 -11.48
CA ARG A 272 -11.83 -8.51 -12.57
C ARG A 272 -11.39 -7.07 -12.76
N GLU A 273 -11.12 -6.35 -11.67
CA GLU A 273 -10.62 -4.97 -11.75
C GLU A 273 -9.24 -4.94 -12.43
N VAL A 274 -8.31 -5.79 -12.00
CA VAL A 274 -6.96 -5.89 -12.59
C VAL A 274 -7.03 -6.26 -14.07
N ALA A 275 -7.83 -7.28 -14.42
CA ALA A 275 -8.05 -7.64 -15.82
C ALA A 275 -8.68 -6.49 -16.62
N GLY A 276 -9.58 -5.70 -16.02
CA GLY A 276 -10.16 -4.51 -16.65
C GLY A 276 -9.16 -3.37 -16.87
N LEU A 277 -8.24 -3.15 -15.93
CA LEU A 277 -7.15 -2.18 -16.08
C LEU A 277 -6.21 -2.59 -17.22
N LEU A 278 -5.81 -3.86 -17.28
CA LEU A 278 -4.95 -4.38 -18.34
C LEU A 278 -5.65 -4.33 -19.72
N ALA A 279 -6.93 -4.68 -19.80
CA ALA A 279 -7.70 -4.58 -21.03
C ALA A 279 -7.82 -3.13 -21.54
N ALA A 280 -8.08 -2.17 -20.64
CA ALA A 280 -8.15 -0.76 -21.01
C ALA A 280 -6.80 -0.24 -21.56
N ARG A 281 -5.68 -0.65 -20.95
CA ARG A 281 -4.34 -0.33 -21.46
C ARG A 281 -4.09 -0.87 -22.86
N GLN A 282 -4.46 -2.13 -23.11
CA GLN A 282 -4.33 -2.74 -24.44
C GLN A 282 -5.16 -2.00 -25.48
N GLY A 283 -6.41 -1.63 -25.14
CA GLY A 283 -7.30 -0.85 -26.00
C GLY A 283 -6.73 0.54 -26.31
N ALA A 284 -6.26 1.26 -25.29
CA ALA A 284 -5.66 2.59 -25.45
C ALA A 284 -4.37 2.59 -26.27
N ALA A 285 -3.63 1.48 -26.25
CA ALA A 285 -2.41 1.30 -27.04
C ALA A 285 -2.67 0.92 -28.52
N GLY A 286 -3.93 0.74 -28.93
CA GLY A 286 -4.27 0.37 -30.31
C GLY A 286 -3.66 -0.97 -30.74
N GLY A 287 -3.48 -1.90 -29.80
CA GLY A 287 -2.84 -3.19 -30.03
C GLY A 287 -1.30 -3.19 -29.98
N ALA A 288 -0.65 -2.03 -29.79
CA ALA A 288 0.77 -2.00 -29.48
C ALA A 288 1.03 -2.50 -28.05
N GLU A 289 1.99 -3.40 -27.89
CA GLU A 289 2.38 -3.83 -26.55
C GLU A 289 3.07 -2.68 -25.82
N ARG A 290 2.50 -2.28 -24.68
CA ARG A 290 3.09 -1.30 -23.77
C ARG A 290 3.39 -2.01 -22.45
N PRO A 291 4.66 -2.41 -22.23
CA PRO A 291 5.07 -3.04 -20.99
C PRO A 291 4.61 -2.21 -19.80
N VAL A 292 4.10 -2.89 -18.78
CA VAL A 292 3.70 -2.27 -17.53
C VAL A 292 4.28 -3.11 -16.42
N HIS A 293 4.84 -2.45 -15.42
CA HIS A 293 5.12 -3.06 -14.14
C HIS A 293 3.90 -2.85 -13.26
N LEU A 294 3.16 -3.93 -12.94
CA LEU A 294 1.97 -3.87 -12.11
C LEU A 294 2.25 -4.43 -10.71
N THR A 295 1.96 -3.63 -9.68
CA THR A 295 2.13 -4.02 -8.28
C THR A 295 0.81 -3.98 -7.51
N ALA A 296 0.49 -5.04 -6.78
CA ALA A 296 -0.60 -5.04 -5.80
C ALA A 296 -0.02 -4.84 -4.39
N ILE A 297 -0.38 -3.74 -3.73
CA ILE A 297 -0.01 -3.48 -2.34
C ILE A 297 -1.23 -3.75 -1.47
N CYS A 298 -1.10 -4.68 -0.54
CA CYS A 298 -2.23 -5.30 0.14
C CYS A 298 -2.06 -5.14 1.64
N HIS A 299 -2.82 -4.22 2.23
CA HIS A 299 -2.72 -3.88 3.65
C HIS A 299 -3.69 -4.69 4.49
N SER A 300 -3.20 -5.25 5.61
CA SER A 300 -4.02 -5.94 6.61
C SER A 300 -4.90 -7.02 5.98
N TYR A 301 -6.22 -6.98 6.15
CA TYR A 301 -7.16 -7.91 5.52
C TYR A 301 -7.13 -7.89 3.98
N GLY A 302 -6.68 -6.79 3.37
CA GLY A 302 -6.39 -6.72 1.94
C GLY A 302 -5.34 -7.75 1.50
N ALA A 303 -4.40 -8.14 2.37
CA ALA A 303 -3.45 -9.22 2.08
C ALA A 303 -4.13 -10.59 1.96
N VAL A 304 -5.24 -10.82 2.67
CA VAL A 304 -6.06 -12.02 2.54
C VAL A 304 -6.79 -12.03 1.20
N VAL A 305 -7.31 -10.86 0.77
CA VAL A 305 -7.92 -10.67 -0.56
C VAL A 305 -6.91 -10.97 -1.65
N CYS A 306 -5.73 -10.34 -1.61
CA CYS A 306 -4.67 -10.55 -2.59
C CYS A 306 -4.16 -11.99 -2.58
N GLY A 307 -4.02 -12.61 -1.41
CA GLY A 307 -3.59 -14.01 -1.32
C GLY A 307 -4.56 -14.99 -2.00
N LEU A 308 -5.88 -14.77 -1.85
CA LEU A 308 -6.92 -15.55 -2.53
C LEU A 308 -7.05 -15.25 -4.04
N ALA A 309 -6.61 -14.06 -4.47
CA ALA A 309 -6.59 -13.66 -5.87
C ALA A 309 -5.29 -14.03 -6.58
N ALA A 310 -4.19 -14.23 -5.86
CA ALA A 310 -2.81 -14.24 -6.37
C ALA A 310 -2.61 -15.12 -7.63
N GLY A 311 -3.12 -16.35 -7.63
CA GLY A 311 -3.00 -17.26 -8.78
C GLY A 311 -3.93 -16.98 -9.96
N ARG A 312 -4.71 -15.89 -9.91
CA ARG A 312 -5.56 -15.38 -11.00
C ARG A 312 -5.27 -13.90 -11.33
N LEU A 313 -4.25 -13.32 -10.69
CA LEU A 313 -3.79 -11.96 -10.97
C LEU A 313 -2.75 -11.97 -12.11
N ASP A 314 -3.19 -12.39 -13.29
CA ASP A 314 -2.35 -12.43 -14.48
C ASP A 314 -1.81 -11.03 -14.81
N GLY A 315 -0.50 -10.94 -15.09
CA GLY A 315 0.17 -9.67 -15.39
C GLY A 315 0.53 -8.81 -14.17
N VAL A 316 0.32 -9.28 -12.93
CA VAL A 316 0.88 -8.64 -11.72
C VAL A 316 2.32 -9.14 -11.49
N ASP A 317 3.27 -8.21 -11.41
CA ASP A 317 4.70 -8.53 -11.22
C ASP A 317 5.10 -8.68 -9.76
N ASP A 318 4.47 -7.91 -8.87
CA ASP A 318 4.78 -7.88 -7.44
C ASP A 318 3.51 -7.81 -6.59
N ILE A 319 3.46 -8.61 -5.53
CA ILE A 319 2.44 -8.55 -4.48
C ILE A 319 3.13 -8.20 -3.17
N VAL A 320 2.70 -7.13 -2.51
CA VAL A 320 3.28 -6.67 -1.23
C VAL A 320 2.27 -6.82 -0.12
N ALA A 321 2.50 -7.76 0.79
CA ALA A 321 1.70 -7.96 2.00
C ALA A 321 2.18 -7.01 3.11
N VAL A 322 1.36 -6.05 3.49
CA VAL A 322 1.66 -5.06 4.53
C VAL A 322 0.79 -5.33 5.75
N ALA A 323 1.38 -5.46 6.94
CA ALA A 323 0.64 -5.71 8.17
C ALA A 323 -0.35 -6.89 8.08
N ALA A 324 0.04 -7.93 7.34
CA ALA A 324 -0.88 -9.01 6.99
C ALA A 324 -1.11 -9.99 8.15
N PRO A 325 -2.37 -10.36 8.47
CA PRO A 325 -2.65 -11.45 9.40
C PRO A 325 -2.38 -12.84 8.79
N GLY A 326 -2.25 -12.90 7.46
CA GLY A 326 -2.04 -14.09 6.65
C GLY A 326 -2.43 -13.83 5.20
N MET A 327 -2.17 -14.78 4.31
CA MET A 327 -2.56 -14.72 2.89
C MET A 327 -3.37 -15.95 2.44
N ARG A 328 -3.83 -16.77 3.39
CA ARG A 328 -4.54 -18.04 3.13
C ARG A 328 -3.78 -19.05 2.27
N ALA A 329 -2.46 -18.95 2.30
CA ALA A 329 -1.53 -19.97 1.84
C ALA A 329 -0.47 -20.19 2.93
N ASP A 330 0.18 -21.35 2.91
CA ASP A 330 1.25 -21.67 3.86
C ASP A 330 2.62 -21.19 3.35
N THR A 331 2.77 -21.01 2.03
CA THR A 331 4.00 -20.55 1.37
C THR A 331 3.68 -19.70 0.15
N VAL A 332 4.67 -18.95 -0.35
CA VAL A 332 4.58 -18.23 -1.63
C VAL A 332 4.23 -19.18 -2.78
N ALA A 333 4.83 -20.37 -2.85
CA ALA A 333 4.47 -21.37 -3.86
C ALA A 333 2.99 -21.79 -3.76
N GLY A 334 2.45 -21.85 -2.54
CA GLY A 334 1.03 -22.14 -2.29
C GLY A 334 0.07 -21.05 -2.74
N LEU A 335 0.53 -19.84 -3.06
CA LEU A 335 -0.28 -18.77 -3.64
C LEU A 335 -0.59 -19.02 -5.13
N GLY A 336 0.20 -19.88 -5.79
CA GLY A 336 0.03 -20.20 -7.22
C GLY A 336 0.25 -19.02 -8.15
N THR A 337 1.11 -18.06 -7.78
CA THR A 337 1.39 -16.85 -8.55
C THR A 337 2.82 -16.84 -9.07
N ASP A 338 3.04 -16.23 -10.23
CA ASP A 338 4.36 -15.92 -10.78
C ASP A 338 4.92 -14.58 -10.25
N ALA A 339 4.07 -13.80 -9.56
CA ALA A 339 4.47 -12.54 -8.98
C ALA A 339 5.52 -12.73 -7.87
N ARG A 340 6.44 -11.78 -7.74
CA ARG A 340 7.33 -11.72 -6.58
C ARG A 340 6.52 -11.28 -5.37
N VAL A 341 6.61 -12.04 -4.28
CA VAL A 341 5.87 -11.73 -3.05
C VAL A 341 6.80 -11.10 -2.02
N TRP A 342 6.36 -9.95 -1.50
CA TRP A 342 7.05 -9.18 -0.47
C TRP A 342 6.19 -9.09 0.79
N ALA A 343 6.83 -8.92 1.94
CA ALA A 343 6.15 -8.77 3.22
C ALA A 343 6.77 -7.66 4.08
N MET A 344 5.92 -6.87 4.73
CA MET A 344 6.33 -5.81 5.64
C MET A 344 5.42 -5.76 6.86
N ARG A 345 5.99 -5.64 8.06
CA ARG A 345 5.24 -5.41 9.31
C ARG A 345 6.08 -4.59 10.30
N SER A 346 5.48 -3.56 10.88
CA SER A 346 6.06 -2.76 11.94
C SER A 346 6.20 -3.54 13.24
N ALA A 347 7.23 -3.22 14.02
CA ALA A 347 7.52 -3.90 15.27
C ALA A 347 6.42 -3.70 16.33
N ASP A 348 5.77 -2.54 16.31
CA ASP A 348 4.68 -2.15 17.20
C ASP A 348 3.29 -2.48 16.66
N ASP A 349 3.20 -3.06 15.46
CA ASP A 349 1.92 -3.46 14.86
C ASP A 349 1.26 -4.60 15.68
N TRP A 350 0.01 -4.40 16.08
CA TRP A 350 -0.75 -5.36 16.87
C TRP A 350 -1.03 -6.67 16.12
N ILE A 351 -0.97 -6.68 14.78
CA ILE A 351 -1.15 -7.88 13.95
C ILE A 351 -0.15 -8.98 14.31
N ARG A 352 1.02 -8.63 14.85
CA ARG A 352 2.00 -9.62 15.36
C ARG A 352 1.44 -10.55 16.44
N LEU A 353 0.31 -10.18 17.05
CA LEU A 353 -0.37 -10.95 18.10
C LEU A 353 -1.51 -11.81 17.56
N VAL A 354 -1.87 -11.67 16.27
CA VAL A 354 -2.90 -12.47 15.64
C VAL A 354 -2.38 -13.90 15.45
N PRO A 355 -3.10 -14.94 15.91
CA PRO A 355 -2.68 -16.32 15.68
C PRO A 355 -2.61 -16.66 14.19
N HIS A 356 -1.41 -17.03 13.72
CA HIS A 356 -1.15 -17.43 12.33
C HIS A 356 -1.51 -18.89 12.09
N LEU A 357 -2.79 -19.21 12.25
CA LEU A 357 -3.36 -20.54 12.11
C LEU A 357 -4.62 -20.44 11.26
N ARG A 358 -4.99 -21.55 10.61
CA ARG A 358 -6.28 -21.68 9.95
C ARG A 358 -6.93 -23.01 10.31
N LEU A 359 -8.18 -22.95 10.79
CA LEU A 359 -9.00 -24.13 11.04
C LEU A 359 -10.34 -23.94 10.34
N GLY A 360 -10.58 -24.69 9.26
CA GLY A 360 -11.70 -24.43 8.38
C GLY A 360 -11.59 -23.04 7.75
N ASP A 361 -12.62 -22.20 7.95
CA ASP A 361 -12.62 -20.82 7.47
C ASP A 361 -12.16 -19.80 8.52
N LEU A 362 -11.88 -20.21 9.76
CA LEU A 362 -11.35 -19.32 10.80
C LEU A 362 -9.83 -19.17 10.66
N GLY A 363 -9.37 -17.92 10.68
CA GLY A 363 -7.97 -17.55 10.54
C GLY A 363 -7.50 -17.45 9.09
N HIS A 364 -6.27 -16.93 8.92
CA HIS A 364 -5.73 -16.53 7.62
C HIS A 364 -4.45 -17.26 7.22
N GLY A 365 -4.07 -18.30 7.98
CA GLY A 365 -2.92 -19.16 7.66
C GLY A 365 -1.60 -18.58 8.14
N ALA A 366 -0.52 -18.98 7.46
CA ALA A 366 0.84 -18.66 7.85
C ALA A 366 1.14 -17.14 7.83
N ASP A 367 2.08 -16.72 8.68
CA ASP A 367 2.58 -15.35 8.73
C ASP A 367 3.45 -15.05 7.50
N PRO A 368 3.12 -14.04 6.67
CA PRO A 368 3.96 -13.66 5.54
C PRO A 368 5.36 -13.18 5.93
N MET A 369 5.59 -12.80 7.20
CA MET A 369 6.90 -12.43 7.72
C MET A 369 7.77 -13.64 8.12
N ALA A 370 7.19 -14.85 8.21
CA ALA A 370 7.93 -16.05 8.58
C ALA A 370 8.85 -16.52 7.45
N ASP A 371 10.06 -16.98 7.79
CA ASP A 371 11.02 -17.52 6.81
C ASP A 371 10.40 -18.68 5.99
N ALA A 372 9.62 -19.53 6.65
CA ALA A 372 8.96 -20.68 6.03
C ALA A 372 7.90 -20.27 4.98
N PHE A 373 7.34 -19.06 5.07
CA PHE A 373 6.40 -18.57 4.07
C PHE A 373 7.11 -18.25 2.74
N GLY A 374 8.33 -17.73 2.81
CA GLY A 374 9.19 -17.49 1.65
C GLY A 374 9.02 -16.14 0.94
N ALA A 375 8.32 -15.18 1.56
CA ALA A 375 8.22 -13.81 1.02
C ALA A 375 9.52 -13.02 1.25
N ARG A 376 9.80 -12.06 0.35
CA ARG A 376 10.91 -11.11 0.49
C ARG A 376 10.56 -10.04 1.52
N ARG A 377 11.29 -9.98 2.62
CA ARG A 377 10.97 -9.04 3.69
C ARG A 377 11.44 -7.62 3.38
N LEU A 378 10.60 -6.64 3.71
CA LEU A 378 10.86 -5.20 3.62
C LEU A 378 10.93 -4.58 5.01
N SER A 379 11.86 -3.65 5.19
CA SER A 379 11.95 -2.82 6.39
C SER A 379 10.76 -1.86 6.44
N SER A 380 10.16 -1.77 7.63
CA SER A 380 9.09 -0.83 7.96
C SER A 380 9.58 0.32 8.83
N ALA A 381 10.88 0.62 8.86
CA ALA A 381 11.43 1.64 9.74
C ALA A 381 10.73 3.00 9.54
N GLY A 382 10.35 3.64 10.64
CA GLY A 382 9.57 4.88 10.65
C GLY A 382 8.07 4.72 10.41
N ALA A 383 7.57 3.50 10.18
CA ALA A 383 6.14 3.22 10.32
C ALA A 383 5.80 3.04 11.80
N GLU A 384 4.67 3.61 12.22
CA GLU A 384 4.13 3.51 13.58
C GLU A 384 2.72 2.92 13.53
N GLY A 385 2.45 1.94 14.38
CA GLY A 385 1.18 1.25 14.46
C GLY A 385 0.77 0.53 13.16
N HIS A 386 -0.54 0.31 13.03
CA HIS A 386 -1.11 -0.50 11.95
C HIS A 386 -1.31 0.28 10.64
N ASP A 387 -1.52 1.60 10.72
CA ASP A 387 -1.84 2.45 9.56
C ASP A 387 -0.64 3.36 9.18
N GLY A 388 0.52 3.09 9.78
CA GLY A 388 1.73 3.92 9.68
C GLY A 388 2.50 3.83 8.36
N TYR A 389 2.26 2.80 7.55
CA TYR A 389 3.19 2.38 6.49
C TYR A 389 3.32 3.35 5.32
N ALA A 390 2.30 4.17 5.07
CA ALA A 390 2.33 5.20 4.03
C ALA A 390 2.67 6.60 4.57
N ALA A 391 3.16 6.71 5.81
CA ALA A 391 3.64 7.98 6.36
C ALA A 391 4.75 8.56 5.45
N PRO A 392 4.62 9.82 5.00
CA PRO A 392 5.63 10.49 4.20
C PRO A 392 7.01 10.51 4.88
N GLY A 393 8.07 10.31 4.10
CA GLY A 393 9.46 10.36 4.56
C GLY A 393 9.96 9.11 5.29
N GLY A 394 9.11 8.09 5.50
CA GLY A 394 9.50 6.83 6.12
C GLY A 394 10.15 5.83 5.16
N VAL A 395 10.92 4.87 5.71
CA VAL A 395 11.51 3.76 4.95
C VAL A 395 10.42 2.83 4.44
N ALA A 396 9.34 2.62 5.20
CA ALA A 396 8.20 1.82 4.79
C ALA A 396 7.61 2.32 3.44
N LEU A 397 7.24 3.60 3.37
CA LEU A 397 6.71 4.21 2.14
C LEU A 397 7.72 4.15 0.99
N THR A 398 8.99 4.44 1.28
CA THR A 398 10.07 4.36 0.28
C THR A 398 10.19 2.95 -0.30
N ASN A 399 10.16 1.91 0.54
CA ASN A 399 10.21 0.52 0.10
C ASN A 399 9.00 0.13 -0.74
N LEU A 400 7.79 0.52 -0.34
CA LEU A 400 6.57 0.31 -1.11
C LEU A 400 6.69 0.94 -2.50
N ALA A 401 7.12 2.19 -2.56
CA ALA A 401 7.30 2.91 -3.82
C ALA A 401 8.40 2.29 -4.69
N LEU A 402 9.53 1.86 -4.10
CA LEU A 402 10.62 1.19 -4.82
C LEU A 402 10.17 -0.12 -5.48
N VAL A 403 9.44 -0.99 -4.76
CA VAL A 403 8.86 -2.19 -5.38
C VAL A 403 7.93 -1.79 -6.52
N ALA A 404 7.05 -0.82 -6.26
CA ALA A 404 6.04 -0.41 -7.21
C ALA A 404 6.58 0.24 -8.49
N VAL A 405 7.77 0.86 -8.44
CA VAL A 405 8.46 1.38 -9.64
C VAL A 405 9.49 0.39 -10.22
N GLY A 406 9.37 -0.90 -9.92
CA GLY A 406 10.24 -1.96 -10.45
C GLY A 406 11.68 -1.92 -9.98
N GLN A 407 11.94 -1.24 -8.88
CA GLN A 407 13.26 -1.07 -8.28
C GLN A 407 13.40 -1.85 -6.97
N GLY A 408 12.73 -3.00 -6.87
CA GLY A 408 12.74 -3.87 -5.68
C GLY A 408 14.15 -4.26 -5.20
N ALA A 409 15.16 -4.28 -6.08
CA ALA A 409 16.56 -4.53 -5.70
C ALA A 409 17.18 -3.43 -4.83
N ARG A 410 16.61 -2.22 -4.83
CA ARG A 410 17.06 -1.08 -4.02
C ARG A 410 16.37 -1.02 -2.65
N THR A 411 15.47 -1.95 -2.35
CA THR A 411 14.71 -1.97 -1.11
C THR A 411 15.59 -2.32 0.09
N THR A 412 15.24 -1.79 1.25
CA THR A 412 15.88 -2.11 2.52
C THR A 412 15.17 -3.32 3.16
N ALA A 413 15.88 -4.40 3.44
CA ALA A 413 15.36 -5.55 4.19
C ALA A 413 15.29 -5.27 5.71
N PRO A 414 14.35 -5.88 6.47
CA PRO A 414 14.30 -5.75 7.91
C PRO A 414 15.33 -6.67 8.59
N GLY A 415 15.85 -6.26 9.74
CA GLY A 415 16.64 -7.15 10.60
C GLY A 415 17.59 -6.45 11.56
N PHE A 416 17.80 -7.12 12.69
CA PHE A 416 18.99 -7.09 13.54
C PHE A 416 19.56 -8.52 13.48
N PRO A 417 20.57 -8.84 12.64
CA PRO A 417 21.28 -7.98 11.67
C PRO A 417 20.49 -7.72 10.37
N ALA A 418 20.65 -6.54 9.78
CA ALA A 418 20.16 -6.19 8.44
C ALA A 418 21.22 -6.56 7.39
N THR A 419 20.88 -7.36 6.37
CA THR A 419 21.78 -7.65 5.24
C THR A 419 21.11 -7.25 3.91
N ALA A 420 21.80 -6.47 3.08
CA ALA A 420 21.38 -6.09 1.73
C ALA A 420 22.45 -6.51 0.72
N GLN A 421 22.03 -7.05 -0.43
CA GLN A 421 22.91 -7.42 -1.54
C GLN A 421 22.34 -6.88 -2.86
N GLY A 422 23.15 -6.22 -3.69
CA GLY A 422 22.71 -5.61 -4.96
C GLY A 422 23.61 -4.46 -5.40
N ASN A 423 23.56 -4.04 -6.66
CA ASN A 423 24.34 -2.89 -7.17
C ASN A 423 23.37 -1.75 -7.54
N PRO A 424 23.10 -0.76 -6.67
CA PRO A 424 23.63 -0.53 -5.31
C PRO A 424 22.90 -1.31 -4.19
N ALA A 425 23.51 -1.38 -3.00
CA ALA A 425 22.93 -1.98 -1.80
C ALA A 425 22.92 -1.01 -0.61
N THR A 426 21.79 -0.92 0.10
CA THR A 426 21.70 -0.16 1.36
C THR A 426 21.11 -1.05 2.47
N ALA A 427 21.83 -1.20 3.58
CA ALA A 427 21.36 -1.89 4.78
C ALA A 427 21.32 -0.92 5.95
N GLN A 428 20.24 -0.91 6.73
CA GLN A 428 20.13 -0.11 7.94
C GLN A 428 19.63 -0.99 9.09
N GLY A 429 20.44 -1.19 10.12
CA GLY A 429 20.18 -2.11 11.24
C GLY A 429 21.42 -2.34 12.12
N SER A 430 21.29 -3.04 13.23
CA SER A 430 22.43 -3.30 14.15
C SER A 430 22.55 -4.81 14.44
N PRO A 431 23.48 -5.57 13.82
CA PRO A 431 24.43 -5.13 12.80
C PRO A 431 23.79 -4.77 11.44
N ALA A 432 24.47 -4.00 10.60
CA ALA A 432 24.12 -3.78 9.18
C ALA A 432 25.21 -4.35 8.27
N THR A 433 24.83 -5.02 7.18
CA THR A 433 25.73 -5.53 6.13
C THR A 433 25.18 -5.17 4.76
N ALA A 434 25.89 -4.40 3.95
CA ALA A 434 25.52 -4.09 2.56
C ALA A 434 26.62 -4.60 1.62
N GLN A 435 26.26 -5.35 0.56
CA GLN A 435 27.18 -5.83 -0.47
C GLN A 435 26.72 -5.34 -1.85
N GLY A 436 27.47 -4.43 -2.47
CA GLY A 436 27.03 -3.71 -3.65
C GLY A 436 27.97 -2.63 -4.17
N ASN A 437 27.82 -2.19 -5.41
CA ASN A 437 28.56 -1.09 -6.01
C ASN A 437 27.60 0.01 -6.46
N PRO A 438 27.42 1.11 -5.69
CA PRO A 438 27.90 1.36 -4.32
C PRO A 438 27.20 0.56 -3.21
N ALA A 439 27.80 0.49 -2.03
CA ALA A 439 27.23 -0.12 -0.81
C ALA A 439 27.19 0.87 0.37
N THR A 440 26.05 0.92 1.07
CA THR A 440 25.88 1.74 2.28
C THR A 440 25.31 0.89 3.43
N ALA A 441 26.01 0.79 4.55
CA ALA A 441 25.55 0.08 5.75
C ALA A 441 25.45 1.05 6.94
N GLN A 442 24.28 1.24 7.53
CA GLN A 442 24.08 2.18 8.63
C GLN A 442 23.59 1.46 9.90
N GLY A 443 24.42 1.48 10.94
CA GLY A 443 24.11 0.95 12.28
C GLY A 443 25.36 0.49 13.04
N SER A 444 25.19 -0.29 14.11
CA SER A 444 26.29 -0.70 14.98
C SER A 444 26.20 -2.18 15.35
N PRO A 445 27.12 -3.05 14.90
CA PRO A 445 28.22 -2.78 13.96
C PRO A 445 27.75 -2.66 12.50
N ALA A 446 28.47 -1.93 11.64
CA ALA A 446 28.14 -1.77 10.21
C ALA A 446 29.25 -2.31 9.29
N THR A 447 28.86 -3.00 8.21
CA THR A 447 29.75 -3.60 7.21
C THR A 447 29.27 -3.24 5.80
N ALA A 448 30.04 -2.46 5.04
CA ALA A 448 29.76 -2.18 3.63
C ALA A 448 30.86 -2.82 2.75
N GLN A 449 30.48 -3.61 1.75
CA GLN A 449 31.38 -4.24 0.80
C GLN A 449 31.01 -3.80 -0.62
N GLY A 450 31.86 -2.95 -1.20
CA GLY A 450 31.51 -2.24 -2.41
C GLY A 450 32.55 -1.23 -2.87
N SER A 451 32.30 -0.60 -4.02
CA SER A 451 33.09 0.50 -4.55
C SER A 451 32.16 1.52 -5.21
N PRO A 452 31.88 2.67 -4.55
CA PRO A 452 32.28 3.06 -3.19
C PRO A 452 31.51 2.29 -2.08
N ALA A 453 32.08 2.21 -0.88
CA ALA A 453 31.47 1.62 0.33
C ALA A 453 31.41 2.67 1.47
N ALA A 454 30.31 2.69 2.23
CA ALA A 454 30.13 3.62 3.36
C ALA A 454 29.47 2.92 4.57
N ALA A 455 30.08 3.04 5.76
CA ALA A 455 29.57 2.46 7.02
C ALA A 455 29.53 3.47 8.19
N PRO A 456 28.62 4.46 8.19
CA PRO A 456 28.55 5.45 9.27
C PRO A 456 27.94 4.85 10.57
N GLY A 457 28.78 4.59 11.58
CA GLY A 457 28.41 4.11 12.92
C GLY A 457 29.63 3.68 13.74
N SER A 458 29.56 3.70 15.08
CA SER A 458 30.65 3.21 15.94
C SER A 458 30.79 1.69 15.81
N ASP A 459 32.04 1.23 15.64
CA ASP A 459 32.52 -0.12 15.24
C ASP A 459 32.28 -0.51 13.78
N ALA A 460 32.88 0.24 12.85
CA ALA A 460 32.92 -0.06 11.41
C ALA A 460 34.18 -0.86 11.00
N GLU A 461 34.01 -2.00 10.31
CA GLU A 461 35.09 -2.66 9.58
C GLU A 461 35.01 -2.30 8.09
N ASP A 462 35.77 -1.30 7.66
CA ASP A 462 36.01 -1.03 6.24
C ASP A 462 36.99 -2.08 5.67
N ARG A 463 36.46 -3.13 5.02
CA ARG A 463 37.28 -4.10 4.27
C ARG A 463 37.43 -3.73 2.79
N ALA A 464 37.56 -2.45 2.49
CA ALA A 464 37.97 -1.98 1.18
C ALA A 464 39.06 -0.91 1.33
N THR A 465 40.32 -1.37 1.24
CA THR A 465 41.58 -0.67 0.85
C THR A 465 42.74 -0.94 1.81
N ARG A 466 43.25 -2.17 1.82
CA ARG A 466 44.68 -2.44 2.07
C ARG A 466 45.31 -3.01 0.82
N ALA A 467 45.36 -2.20 -0.22
CA ALA A 467 46.19 -2.44 -1.39
C ALA A 467 46.58 -1.10 -1.99
N ARG A 468 47.45 -0.35 -1.28
CA ARG A 468 48.43 0.62 -1.81
C ARG A 468 49.10 1.43 -0.68
N THR A 469 50.04 0.81 0.02
CA THR A 469 51.17 1.51 0.69
C THR A 469 52.26 0.51 1.05
N ALA A 470 52.87 -0.07 0.01
CA ALA A 470 54.16 -0.73 0.13
C ALA A 470 54.89 -0.50 -1.18
N LEU A 471 55.54 0.66 -1.31
CA LEU A 471 56.71 0.94 -2.15
C LEU A 471 57.01 2.44 -2.11
N ALA A 472 58.26 2.77 -1.74
CA ALA A 472 59.01 4.01 -1.94
C ALA A 472 59.41 4.78 -0.66
N HIS A 473 60.45 4.27 0.00
CA HIS A 473 61.51 5.12 0.54
C HIS A 473 62.74 5.00 -0.37
N PRO A 474 63.33 6.12 -0.80
CA PRO A 474 64.77 6.24 -0.88
C PRO A 474 65.28 7.32 0.10
N PRO A 475 66.57 7.27 0.47
CA PRO A 475 67.08 7.98 1.64
C PRO A 475 67.37 9.46 1.37
N ARG A 476 67.38 10.25 2.46
CA ARG A 476 67.83 11.65 2.51
C ARG A 476 69.31 11.78 2.14
N ALA A 477 69.63 12.82 1.38
CA ALA A 477 70.96 13.44 1.32
C ALA A 477 70.83 14.96 1.56
N GLU A 478 71.85 15.51 2.20
CA GLU A 478 71.98 16.82 2.84
C GLU A 478 72.16 18.04 1.90
N ARG A 479 72.08 19.24 2.53
CA ARG A 479 72.63 20.58 2.15
C ARG A 479 71.86 21.34 1.07
N ALA A 480 71.72 22.68 1.08
CA ALA A 480 72.15 23.77 1.95
C ALA A 480 71.28 25.03 1.68
N THR A 481 71.53 26.04 2.50
CA THR A 481 70.94 27.36 2.74
C THR A 481 70.84 28.41 1.60
N ALA A 482 69.83 29.28 1.74
CA ALA A 482 69.83 30.75 1.58
C ALA A 482 69.82 31.45 0.20
N GLY A 483 69.03 32.55 0.13
CA GLY A 483 69.07 33.64 -0.87
C GLY A 483 67.70 33.95 -1.48
N ALA A 484 66.85 34.79 -0.89
CA ALA A 484 66.78 36.25 -1.03
C ALA A 484 66.33 36.78 -2.41
N GLY A 485 65.26 37.58 -2.44
CA GLY A 485 65.23 38.81 -3.24
C GLY A 485 64.19 38.97 -4.37
N ALA A 486 63.05 39.55 -3.99
CA ALA A 486 62.54 40.82 -4.53
C ALA A 486 61.62 40.92 -5.78
N ARG A 487 60.72 41.92 -5.63
CA ARG A 487 59.97 42.76 -6.61
C ARG A 487 58.58 42.23 -7.02
N ALA A 488 57.47 42.76 -6.52
CA ALA A 488 56.91 44.12 -6.56
C ALA A 488 56.31 44.52 -7.92
N ARG A 489 54.97 44.56 -7.98
CA ARG A 489 54.07 45.64 -8.46
C ARG A 489 52.68 45.05 -8.70
N ASP A 490 51.56 45.75 -8.79
CA ASP A 490 50.93 46.90 -8.14
C ASP A 490 49.61 47.10 -8.92
N HIS A 491 48.56 47.64 -8.28
CA HIS A 491 47.32 48.18 -8.89
C HIS A 491 46.30 47.21 -9.53
N ALA A 492 45.00 47.51 -9.64
CA ALA A 492 44.03 48.37 -8.94
C ALA A 492 42.68 48.19 -9.69
N ARG A 493 41.57 48.20 -8.95
CA ARG A 493 40.19 48.63 -9.31
C ARG A 493 39.64 48.43 -10.73
N SER A 494 38.45 47.81 -10.81
CA SER A 494 37.25 48.52 -11.30
C SER A 494 35.96 47.84 -10.81
N THR A 495 35.18 48.63 -10.08
CA THR A 495 33.75 48.47 -9.81
C THR A 495 32.94 48.73 -11.07
N GLU A 496 31.88 47.95 -11.32
CA GLU A 496 30.69 48.44 -12.03
C GLU A 496 29.44 47.67 -11.57
N ASN A 497 28.49 48.43 -11.02
CA ASN A 497 27.13 48.02 -10.67
C ASN A 497 26.30 47.92 -11.95
N PHE A 498 25.39 46.95 -12.07
CA PHE A 498 24.08 47.21 -12.68
C PHE A 498 22.98 46.33 -12.08
N THR A 499 21.90 47.02 -11.74
CA THR A 499 20.65 46.60 -11.10
C THR A 499 19.72 45.82 -12.04
N THR A 500 18.92 44.96 -11.40
CA THR A 500 17.76 44.16 -11.81
C THR A 500 16.62 44.97 -12.50
N PRO A 501 15.63 44.33 -13.17
CA PRO A 501 14.44 43.84 -12.43
C PRO A 501 13.70 42.60 -12.99
N ALA A 502 12.82 42.09 -12.12
CA ALA A 502 11.96 40.92 -12.25
C ALA A 502 10.75 41.10 -13.19
N HIS A 503 10.23 40.00 -13.75
CA HIS A 503 8.97 39.95 -14.48
C HIS A 503 7.94 39.04 -13.79
N ALA A 504 6.77 39.62 -13.54
CA ALA A 504 5.55 38.98 -13.05
C ALA A 504 4.67 38.47 -14.20
N TRP A 505 3.98 37.35 -13.96
CA TRP A 505 3.04 36.70 -14.86
C TRP A 505 1.63 37.34 -14.82
N ARG A 506 0.99 37.48 -15.99
CA ARG A 506 -0.44 37.82 -16.15
C ARG A 506 -1.18 36.69 -16.86
N ALA A 507 -2.39 36.39 -16.40
CA ALA A 507 -3.36 35.47 -16.99
C ALA A 507 -4.13 36.09 -18.19
N PRO A 508 -4.72 35.28 -19.09
CA PRO A 508 -5.66 35.78 -20.09
C PRO A 508 -7.13 35.44 -19.76
N SER A 509 -7.99 36.41 -20.05
CA SER A 509 -9.45 36.39 -19.96
C SER A 509 -10.12 36.09 -21.31
N LEU A 510 -11.31 35.51 -21.23
CA LEU A 510 -12.26 35.19 -22.31
C LEU A 510 -12.64 36.38 -23.20
N THR A 511 -13.00 36.10 -24.45
CA THR A 511 -13.83 36.99 -25.27
C THR A 511 -14.90 36.21 -26.02
N VAL A 512 -16.14 36.67 -25.86
CA VAL A 512 -17.37 36.26 -26.54
C VAL A 512 -17.37 36.86 -27.95
N VAL A 513 -17.83 36.11 -28.96
CA VAL A 513 -18.25 36.67 -30.24
C VAL A 513 -19.63 36.12 -30.57
N ASP A 514 -20.55 37.06 -30.77
CA ASP A 514 -21.93 36.87 -31.15
C ASP A 514 -22.05 37.18 -32.66
N ARG A 515 -22.56 36.23 -33.44
CA ARG A 515 -23.38 36.41 -34.66
C ARG A 515 -23.75 35.08 -35.31
#